data_AF-A0A359LXB5-F1
#
_entry.id   AF-A0A359LXB5-F1
#
_cell.length_a   1.000
_cell.length_b   1.000
_cell.length_c   1.000
_cell.angle_alpha   90.00
_cell.angle_beta   90.00
_cell.angle_gamma   90.00
#
_symmetry.space_group_name_H-M   'P 1'
#
loop_
_entity.id
_entity.type
_entity.pdbx_description
1 polymer ?
#
loop_
_entity_poly.entity_id
_entity_poly.type
_entity_poly.pdbx_seq_one_letter_code
_entity_poly.pdbx_strand_id
1 'polypeptide(L)'
;LNLSPALLAVGYIIGLHTALVVFLGGVLGWMILMPAYGLLNGLPPDRTGLAAATAIWSGHVRYVGIGAMLIGGLWTLTRLREPVWQSLQALRATVQDQGTARSATLMARTERDAPLGWIVVPFVLSLIPMAWIYTTVVSSLVIGLLMTIVMALAAFLFASVAAYMAGLVGSSSNPVSGVTIATIMLASLLLVLFMGAGHPAGPAAALVIGAVVCCAAAMGGDNLQDLKTGHLVGATPWKQQLMQVVGVVTGAVILAPVLSLLQAKYGIGEPTTVHPHPLNAPQATLMAGLTRSVFGAGLPWPLVGLGAAIGVAIILIDRRLELRGGEFRLPVLAVALGIYLPLKLSAAICMGGVIAALAKNTVGQTPKPSRRGLLFAAGLITGEALMGILLALPIALVALWPAFSADPFTLFDRPPLGGWPGLVIVTMVGAALYRVATGSPRNR
;
A
#
# COMPACT_ATOMS: atom_id res chain seq x y z
N LEU A 1 19.49 -12.36 -5.18
CA LEU A 1 18.73 -12.25 -3.91
C LEU A 1 18.43 -10.78 -3.67
N ASN A 2 17.25 -10.43 -3.15
CA ASN A 2 17.01 -9.07 -2.66
C ASN A 2 17.22 -9.09 -1.15
N LEU A 3 18.13 -8.25 -0.65
CA LEU A 3 18.65 -8.27 0.71
C LEU A 3 18.12 -7.07 1.50
N SER A 4 16.79 -6.85 1.43
CA SER A 4 16.11 -5.74 2.10
C SER A 4 15.53 -6.20 3.45
N PRO A 5 16.03 -5.67 4.58
CA PRO A 5 15.41 -5.82 5.89
C PRO A 5 13.92 -5.45 5.93
N ALA A 6 13.50 -4.45 5.15
CA ALA A 6 12.12 -3.98 5.06
C ALA A 6 11.20 -5.02 4.44
N LEU A 7 11.63 -5.77 3.41
CA LEU A 7 10.82 -6.86 2.85
C LEU A 7 10.63 -8.01 3.86
N LEU A 8 11.67 -8.32 4.63
CA LEU A 8 11.61 -9.30 5.71
C LEU A 8 10.68 -8.82 6.83
N ALA A 9 10.74 -7.53 7.17
CA ALA A 9 9.82 -6.91 8.11
C ALA A 9 8.37 -6.90 7.62
N VAL A 10 8.11 -6.57 6.35
CA VAL A 10 6.77 -6.65 5.73
C VAL A 10 6.22 -8.06 5.85
N GLY A 11 7.04 -9.07 5.52
CA GLY A 11 6.69 -10.48 5.71
C GLY A 11 6.30 -10.84 7.14
N TYR A 12 7.05 -10.32 8.11
CA TYR A 12 6.77 -10.52 9.53
C TYR A 12 5.42 -9.90 9.94
N ILE A 13 5.13 -8.67 9.45
CA ILE A 13 3.90 -7.92 9.78
C ILE A 13 2.66 -8.59 9.20
N ILE A 14 2.69 -9.00 7.92
CA ILE A 14 1.54 -9.62 7.25
C ILE A 14 1.31 -11.08 7.68
N GLY A 15 2.30 -11.68 8.36
CA GLY A 15 2.26 -13.04 8.88
C GLY A 15 2.49 -14.13 7.83
N LEU A 16 2.72 -15.37 8.32
CA LEU A 16 3.08 -16.51 7.48
C LEU A 16 2.05 -16.83 6.40
N HIS A 17 0.75 -16.83 6.73
CA HIS A 17 -0.29 -17.23 5.77
C HIS A 17 -0.26 -16.31 4.55
N THR A 18 -0.35 -14.99 4.74
CA THR A 18 -0.32 -14.02 3.64
C THR A 18 1.01 -14.07 2.88
N ALA A 19 2.13 -14.18 3.60
CA ALA A 19 3.45 -14.25 2.98
C ALA A 19 3.64 -15.50 2.12
N LEU A 20 3.15 -16.66 2.56
CA LEU A 20 3.14 -17.90 1.77
C LEU A 20 2.26 -17.76 0.53
N VAL A 21 1.09 -17.12 0.64
CA VAL A 21 0.20 -16.89 -0.50
C VAL A 21 0.85 -16.02 -1.57
N VAL A 22 1.55 -14.95 -1.17
CA VAL A 22 2.37 -14.13 -2.10
C VAL A 22 3.49 -14.97 -2.74
N PHE A 23 4.17 -15.81 -1.95
CA PHE A 23 5.22 -16.69 -2.46
C PHE A 23 4.69 -17.73 -3.45
N LEU A 24 3.59 -18.40 -3.14
CA LEU A 24 2.93 -19.38 -4.02
C LEU A 24 2.45 -18.74 -5.32
N GLY A 25 1.96 -17.49 -5.28
CA GLY A 25 1.69 -16.71 -6.49
C GLY A 25 2.96 -16.50 -7.34
N GLY A 26 4.09 -16.19 -6.69
CA GLY A 26 5.39 -16.08 -7.35
C GLY A 26 5.86 -17.40 -7.97
N VAL A 27 5.68 -18.51 -7.27
CA VAL A 27 5.95 -19.86 -7.79
C VAL A 27 5.06 -20.18 -8.98
N LEU A 28 3.76 -19.86 -8.92
CA LEU A 28 2.85 -20.02 -10.05
C LEU A 28 3.30 -19.20 -11.27
N GLY A 29 3.71 -17.95 -11.07
CA GLY A 29 4.23 -17.10 -12.14
C GLY A 29 5.52 -17.65 -12.76
N TRP A 30 6.52 -17.95 -11.92
CA TRP A 30 7.88 -18.25 -12.38
C TRP A 30 8.12 -19.72 -12.73
N MET A 31 7.49 -20.65 -12.02
CA MET A 31 7.73 -22.09 -12.18
C MET A 31 6.68 -22.79 -13.05
N ILE A 32 5.51 -22.18 -13.26
CA ILE A 32 4.41 -22.78 -14.02
C ILE A 32 4.09 -21.95 -15.26
N LEU A 33 3.66 -20.69 -15.08
CA LEU A 33 3.20 -19.85 -16.20
C LEU A 33 4.33 -19.48 -17.16
N MET A 34 5.51 -19.12 -16.64
CA MET A 34 6.65 -18.74 -17.48
C MET A 34 7.17 -19.92 -18.34
N PRO A 35 7.46 -21.12 -17.79
CA PRO A 35 7.90 -22.23 -18.61
C PRO A 35 6.79 -22.70 -19.57
N ALA A 36 5.53 -22.72 -19.14
CA ALA A 36 4.42 -23.05 -20.02
C ALA A 36 4.32 -22.08 -21.22
N TYR A 37 4.50 -20.77 -20.99
CA TYR A 37 4.53 -19.79 -22.07
C TYR A 37 5.70 -20.04 -23.04
N GLY A 38 6.90 -20.28 -22.51
CA GLY A 38 8.09 -20.55 -23.33
C GLY A 38 8.02 -21.85 -24.12
N LEU A 39 7.37 -22.89 -23.57
CA LEU A 39 7.12 -24.15 -24.29
C LEU A 39 6.10 -24.00 -25.43
N LEU A 40 5.08 -23.17 -25.24
CA LEU A 40 4.02 -22.98 -26.23
C LEU A 40 4.38 -21.96 -27.33
N ASN A 41 5.16 -20.93 -27.01
CA ASN A 41 5.44 -19.80 -27.91
C ASN A 41 6.92 -19.68 -28.31
N GLY A 42 7.79 -20.54 -27.77
CA GLY A 42 9.24 -20.47 -27.96
C GLY A 42 9.94 -19.46 -27.05
N LEU A 43 11.27 -19.51 -27.05
CA LEU A 43 12.12 -18.55 -26.34
C LEU A 43 12.42 -17.34 -27.24
N PRO A 44 12.62 -16.14 -26.67
CA PRO A 44 13.10 -14.99 -27.44
C PRO A 44 14.40 -15.33 -28.20
N PRO A 45 14.48 -15.07 -29.52
CA PRO A 45 15.58 -15.55 -30.36
C PRO A 45 16.94 -14.91 -30.02
N ASP A 46 16.92 -13.73 -29.39
CA ASP A 46 18.09 -12.93 -29.01
C ASP A 46 18.59 -13.19 -27.57
N ARG A 47 17.90 -14.02 -26.78
CA ARG A 47 18.20 -14.18 -25.34
C ARG A 47 18.16 -15.64 -24.92
N THR A 48 19.02 -15.98 -23.95
CA THR A 48 19.05 -17.33 -23.36
C THR A 48 19.05 -17.26 -21.83
N GLY A 49 18.71 -18.39 -21.18
CA GLY A 49 18.74 -18.54 -19.73
C GLY A 49 17.91 -17.49 -18.98
N LEU A 50 18.54 -16.83 -18.00
CA LEU A 50 17.87 -15.86 -17.13
C LEU A 50 17.37 -14.61 -17.89
N ALA A 51 18.05 -14.20 -18.95
CA ALA A 51 17.64 -13.03 -19.75
C ALA A 51 16.36 -13.33 -20.53
N ALA A 52 16.23 -14.53 -21.09
CA ALA A 52 15.00 -15.00 -21.73
C ALA A 52 13.85 -15.14 -20.72
N ALA A 53 14.12 -15.77 -19.57
CA ALA A 53 13.15 -15.93 -18.50
C ALA A 53 12.61 -14.57 -18.01
N THR A 54 13.51 -13.61 -17.78
CA THR A 54 13.15 -12.26 -17.35
C THR A 54 12.32 -11.53 -18.41
N ALA A 55 12.66 -11.69 -19.70
CA ALA A 55 11.91 -11.10 -20.81
C ALA A 55 10.50 -11.67 -20.93
N ILE A 56 10.33 -12.99 -20.82
CA ILE A 56 9.01 -13.64 -20.84
C ILE A 56 8.20 -13.20 -19.62
N TRP A 57 8.80 -13.17 -18.44
CA TRP A 57 8.13 -12.72 -17.23
C TRP A 57 7.66 -11.27 -17.36
N SER A 58 8.57 -10.36 -17.74
CA SER A 58 8.27 -8.93 -17.82
C SER A 58 7.25 -8.61 -18.91
N GLY A 59 7.33 -9.30 -20.05
CA GLY A 59 6.50 -9.04 -21.23
C GLY A 59 5.21 -9.86 -21.32
N HIS A 60 5.03 -10.92 -20.52
CA HIS A 60 3.87 -11.80 -20.66
C HIS A 60 3.25 -12.19 -19.30
N VAL A 61 4.02 -12.84 -18.41
CA VAL A 61 3.47 -13.38 -17.16
C VAL A 61 2.91 -12.29 -16.24
N ARG A 62 3.52 -11.10 -16.24
CA ARG A 62 2.98 -9.95 -15.48
C ARG A 62 1.57 -9.56 -15.91
N TYR A 63 1.21 -9.72 -17.19
CA TYR A 63 -0.16 -9.44 -17.66
C TYR A 63 -1.18 -10.45 -17.14
N VAL A 64 -0.77 -11.70 -16.87
CA VAL A 64 -1.60 -12.67 -16.14
C VAL A 64 -1.80 -12.21 -14.70
N GLY A 65 -0.75 -11.72 -14.04
CA GLY A 65 -0.86 -11.12 -12.70
C GLY A 65 -1.81 -9.91 -12.68
N ILE A 66 -1.72 -9.02 -13.69
CA ILE A 66 -2.61 -7.86 -13.89
C ILE A 66 -4.08 -8.29 -14.01
N GLY A 67 -4.38 -9.32 -14.82
CA GLY A 67 -5.75 -9.85 -14.94
C GLY A 67 -6.30 -10.42 -13.62
N ALA A 68 -5.46 -11.14 -12.87
CA ALA A 68 -5.83 -11.62 -11.54
C ALA A 68 -6.05 -10.47 -10.54
N MET A 69 -5.24 -9.40 -10.63
CA MET A 69 -5.40 -8.19 -9.82
C MET A 69 -6.74 -7.50 -10.13
N LEU A 70 -7.11 -7.35 -11.41
CA LEU A 70 -8.38 -6.74 -11.82
C LEU A 70 -9.58 -7.44 -11.15
N ILE A 71 -9.64 -8.77 -11.25
CA ILE A 71 -10.68 -9.57 -10.58
C ILE A 71 -10.60 -9.41 -9.06
N GLY A 72 -9.41 -9.37 -8.48
CA GLY A 72 -9.23 -9.11 -7.05
C GLY A 72 -9.69 -7.72 -6.59
N GLY A 73 -9.51 -6.70 -7.42
CA GLY A 73 -10.00 -5.34 -7.19
C GLY A 73 -11.53 -5.29 -7.22
N LEU A 74 -12.15 -5.90 -8.23
CA LEU A 74 -13.61 -6.04 -8.33
C LEU A 74 -14.18 -6.83 -7.14
N TRP A 75 -13.51 -7.90 -6.72
CA TRP A 75 -13.90 -8.65 -5.54
C TRP A 75 -13.85 -7.81 -4.26
N THR A 76 -12.82 -6.98 -4.12
CA THR A 76 -12.65 -6.08 -2.96
C THR A 76 -13.82 -5.08 -2.88
N LEU A 77 -14.28 -4.55 -4.02
CA LEU A 77 -15.48 -3.70 -4.07
C LEU A 77 -16.71 -4.41 -3.48
N THR A 78 -16.92 -5.69 -3.83
CA THR A 78 -18.07 -6.44 -3.30
C THR A 78 -17.99 -6.68 -1.78
N ARG A 79 -16.79 -6.79 -1.21
CA ARG A 79 -16.60 -6.98 0.24
C ARG A 79 -16.81 -5.69 1.03
N LEU A 80 -16.55 -4.53 0.44
CA LEU A 80 -16.68 -3.25 1.12
C LEU A 80 -18.13 -2.73 1.20
N ARG A 81 -19.08 -3.40 0.54
CA ARG A 81 -20.50 -3.03 0.59
C ARG A 81 -21.04 -2.93 2.01
N GLU A 82 -20.62 -3.83 2.90
CA GLU A 82 -21.17 -3.93 4.26
C GLU A 82 -20.60 -2.83 5.17
N PRO A 83 -19.27 -2.63 5.26
CA PRO A 83 -18.71 -1.48 5.97
C PRO A 83 -19.24 -0.13 5.48
N VAL A 84 -19.41 0.03 4.16
CA VAL A 84 -20.01 1.24 3.55
C VAL A 84 -21.47 1.40 3.95
N TRP A 85 -22.25 0.32 3.98
CA TRP A 85 -23.64 0.37 4.38
C TRP A 85 -23.78 0.76 5.86
N GLN A 86 -22.97 0.15 6.73
CA GLN A 86 -22.95 0.46 8.17
C GLN A 86 -22.56 1.93 8.42
N SER A 87 -21.57 2.46 7.71
CA SER A 87 -21.18 3.87 7.86
C SER A 87 -22.28 4.84 7.39
N LEU A 88 -22.99 4.51 6.31
CA LEU A 88 -24.12 5.31 5.83
C LEU A 88 -25.31 5.29 6.81
N GLN A 89 -25.57 4.14 7.45
CA GLN A 89 -26.58 4.04 8.51
C GLN A 89 -26.21 4.90 9.72
N ALA A 90 -24.95 4.84 10.17
CA ALA A 90 -24.45 5.66 11.27
C ALA A 90 -24.57 7.16 10.96
N LEU A 91 -24.19 7.58 9.75
CA LEU A 91 -24.31 8.98 9.32
C LEU A 91 -25.76 9.46 9.35
N ARG A 92 -26.71 8.65 8.86
CA ARG A 92 -28.15 8.98 8.91
C ARG A 92 -28.66 9.13 10.34
N ALA A 93 -28.25 8.24 11.25
CA ALA A 93 -28.62 8.33 12.65
C ALA A 93 -28.12 9.63 13.29
N THR A 94 -26.86 10.02 13.04
CA THR A 94 -26.30 11.28 13.56
C THR A 94 -27.05 12.52 13.06
N VAL A 95 -27.43 12.56 11.79
CA VAL A 95 -28.18 13.69 11.21
C VAL A 95 -29.60 13.78 11.80
N GLN A 96 -30.24 12.64 12.09
CA GLN A 96 -31.57 12.60 12.70
C GLN A 96 -31.54 13.04 14.18
N ASP A 97 -30.49 12.69 14.92
CA ASP A 97 -30.35 13.02 16.35
C ASP A 97 -30.05 14.52 16.60
N GLN A 98 -29.42 15.19 15.62
CA GLN A 98 -29.19 16.65 15.67
C GLN A 98 -30.49 17.48 15.69
N GLY A 99 -31.65 16.88 15.42
CA GLY A 99 -32.95 17.53 15.56
C GLY A 99 -33.45 17.68 17.00
N THR A 100 -32.79 17.10 18.03
CA THR A 100 -33.36 17.00 19.39
C THR A 100 -32.50 17.40 20.60
N ALA A 101 -31.30 17.99 20.44
CA ALA A 101 -30.51 18.48 21.59
C ALA A 101 -30.38 20.03 21.57
N ARG A 102 -31.26 20.80 22.20
CA ARG A 102 -31.33 21.24 23.62
C ARG A 102 -30.07 21.95 24.17
N SER A 103 -30.21 23.27 24.26
CA SER A 103 -29.68 24.23 25.25
C SER A 103 -28.19 24.23 25.60
N ALA A 104 -27.53 25.31 25.19
CA ALA A 104 -26.20 25.70 25.61
C ALA A 104 -26.13 25.92 27.13
N THR A 105 -25.72 24.90 27.89
CA THR A 105 -25.22 25.06 29.27
C THR A 105 -23.98 24.19 29.48
N LEU A 106 -22.89 24.85 29.90
CA LEU A 106 -21.59 24.33 30.36
C LEU A 106 -21.17 22.94 29.82
N MET A 107 -20.90 22.86 28.52
CA MET A 107 -20.29 21.69 27.89
C MET A 107 -18.90 21.42 28.50
N ALA A 108 -18.71 20.20 29.01
CA ALA A 108 -17.46 19.75 29.60
C ALA A 108 -16.31 19.90 28.58
N ARG A 109 -15.10 20.22 29.06
CA ARG A 109 -13.94 20.47 28.18
C ARG A 109 -13.60 19.30 27.24
N THR A 110 -13.99 18.08 27.60
CA THR A 110 -13.80 16.84 26.82
C THR A 110 -14.83 16.67 25.70
N GLU A 111 -15.94 17.42 25.76
CA GLU A 111 -17.03 17.39 24.78
C GLU A 111 -16.99 18.61 23.83
N ARG A 112 -16.04 19.52 24.04
CA ARG A 112 -15.87 20.72 23.19
C ARG A 112 -15.17 20.35 21.88
N ASP A 113 -15.98 20.04 20.88
CA ASP A 113 -15.54 19.77 19.51
C ASP A 113 -15.33 21.06 18.69
N ALA A 114 -14.61 20.95 17.57
CA ALA A 114 -14.49 22.07 16.64
C ALA A 114 -15.85 22.38 15.99
N PRO A 115 -16.19 23.67 15.82
CA PRO A 115 -17.44 24.03 15.15
C PRO A 115 -17.42 23.54 13.70
N LEU A 116 -18.59 23.17 13.15
CA LEU A 116 -18.71 22.62 11.81
C LEU A 116 -18.05 23.50 10.73
N GLY A 117 -18.13 24.83 10.88
CA GLY A 117 -17.48 25.78 9.98
C GLY A 117 -15.95 25.65 9.94
N TRP A 118 -15.31 25.27 11.06
CA TRP A 118 -13.87 24.97 11.09
C TRP A 118 -13.55 23.84 10.12
N ILE A 119 -14.40 22.83 10.00
CA ILE A 119 -14.15 21.63 9.19
C ILE A 119 -14.53 21.87 7.72
N VAL A 120 -15.71 22.44 7.49
CA VAL A 120 -16.28 22.59 6.14
C VAL A 120 -15.51 23.63 5.32
N VAL A 121 -15.08 24.74 5.92
CA VAL A 121 -14.40 25.82 5.17
C VAL A 121 -13.06 25.36 4.59
N PRO A 122 -12.10 24.80 5.36
CA PRO A 122 -10.86 24.27 4.81
C PRO A 122 -11.08 23.13 3.82
N PHE A 123 -12.09 22.28 4.04
CA PHE A 123 -12.45 21.24 3.08
C PHE A 123 -12.84 21.85 1.73
N VAL A 124 -13.80 22.78 1.70
CA VAL A 124 -14.24 23.44 0.47
C VAL A 124 -13.10 24.22 -0.18
N LEU A 125 -12.29 24.95 0.60
CA LEU A 125 -11.13 25.67 0.09
C LEU A 125 -10.09 24.73 -0.52
N SER A 126 -9.90 23.53 0.03
CA SER A 126 -8.99 22.52 -0.51
C SER A 126 -9.44 21.96 -1.87
N LEU A 127 -10.73 22.05 -2.22
CA LEU A 127 -11.23 21.59 -3.52
C LEU A 127 -10.71 22.43 -4.68
N ILE A 128 -10.39 23.72 -4.45
CA ILE A 128 -9.90 24.65 -5.47
C ILE A 128 -8.51 24.23 -5.99
N PRO A 129 -7.46 24.10 -5.15
CA PRO A 129 -6.16 23.62 -5.62
C PRO A 129 -6.22 22.19 -6.13
N MET A 130 -7.11 21.33 -5.60
CA MET A 130 -7.29 19.98 -6.11
C MET A 130 -7.88 19.96 -7.52
N ALA A 131 -8.89 20.81 -7.80
CA ALA A 131 -9.39 20.99 -9.15
C ALA A 131 -8.28 21.44 -10.09
N TRP A 132 -7.47 22.42 -9.68
CA TRP A 132 -6.34 22.86 -10.49
C TRP A 132 -5.29 21.77 -10.74
N ILE A 133 -4.96 20.94 -9.74
CA ILE A 133 -4.06 19.80 -9.91
C ILE A 133 -4.66 18.77 -10.89
N TYR A 134 -5.95 18.47 -10.79
CA TYR A 134 -6.57 17.49 -11.68
C TYR A 134 -6.72 17.98 -13.12
N THR A 135 -7.02 19.27 -13.32
CA THR A 135 -7.06 19.84 -14.67
C THR A 135 -5.69 19.84 -15.33
N THR A 136 -4.61 20.08 -14.57
CA THR A 136 -3.24 19.99 -15.09
C THR A 136 -2.83 18.56 -15.41
N VAL A 137 -3.17 17.58 -14.55
CA VAL A 137 -2.85 16.15 -14.77
C VAL A 137 -3.52 15.59 -16.02
N VAL A 138 -4.77 15.97 -16.30
CA VAL A 138 -5.53 15.43 -17.44
C VAL A 138 -5.59 16.39 -18.64
N SER A 139 -5.08 17.61 -18.51
CA SER A 139 -5.16 18.67 -19.51
C SER A 139 -6.60 18.97 -19.99
N SER A 140 -7.58 18.81 -19.10
CA SER A 140 -9.00 19.05 -19.38
C SER A 140 -9.71 19.60 -18.15
N LEU A 141 -10.34 20.78 -18.31
CA LEU A 141 -11.08 21.44 -17.23
C LEU A 141 -12.27 20.58 -16.76
N VAL A 142 -13.05 20.06 -17.71
CA VAL A 142 -14.26 19.28 -17.43
C VAL A 142 -13.92 17.99 -16.68
N ILE A 143 -12.90 17.25 -17.14
CA ILE A 143 -12.48 16.02 -16.47
C ILE A 143 -11.84 16.33 -15.12
N GLY A 144 -11.05 17.39 -15.00
CA GLY A 144 -10.46 17.78 -13.71
C GLY A 144 -11.52 18.14 -12.66
N LEU A 145 -12.58 18.87 -13.03
CA LEU A 145 -13.69 19.17 -12.13
C LEU A 145 -14.46 17.91 -11.73
N LEU A 146 -14.72 17.01 -12.68
CA LEU A 146 -15.33 15.70 -12.41
C LEU A 146 -14.48 14.89 -11.42
N MET A 147 -13.16 14.82 -11.62
CA MET A 147 -12.24 14.15 -10.71
C MET A 147 -12.31 14.74 -9.30
N THR A 148 -12.43 16.06 -9.16
CA THR A 148 -12.58 16.72 -7.85
C THR A 148 -13.88 16.32 -7.17
N ILE A 149 -14.99 16.27 -7.90
CA ILE A 149 -16.29 15.85 -7.35
C ILE A 149 -16.22 14.39 -6.91
N VAL A 150 -15.72 13.50 -7.77
CA VAL A 150 -15.56 12.07 -7.46
C VAL A 150 -14.66 11.89 -6.24
N MET A 151 -13.53 12.59 -6.20
CA MET A 151 -12.62 12.55 -5.06
C MET A 151 -13.27 13.06 -3.77
N ALA A 152 -13.98 14.19 -3.80
CA ALA A 152 -14.64 14.75 -2.62
C ALA A 152 -15.69 13.80 -2.04
N LEU A 153 -16.52 13.21 -2.91
CA LEU A 153 -17.55 12.23 -2.52
C LEU A 153 -16.92 10.96 -1.96
N ALA A 154 -15.90 10.42 -2.64
CA ALA A 154 -15.19 9.23 -2.20
C ALA A 154 -14.43 9.47 -0.89
N ALA A 155 -13.74 10.60 -0.74
CA ALA A 155 -13.00 10.96 0.47
C ALA A 155 -13.95 11.07 1.66
N PHE A 156 -15.09 11.74 1.50
CA PHE A 156 -16.11 11.82 2.55
C PHE A 156 -16.62 10.44 2.97
N LEU A 157 -17.04 9.62 2.00
CA LEU A 157 -17.60 8.29 2.26
C LEU A 157 -16.58 7.37 2.94
N PHE A 158 -15.38 7.28 2.38
CA PHE A 158 -14.36 6.34 2.83
C PHE A 158 -13.61 6.80 4.08
N ALA A 159 -13.51 8.11 4.33
CA ALA A 159 -13.09 8.62 5.64
C ALA A 159 -14.04 8.18 6.74
N SER A 160 -15.35 8.24 6.51
CA SER A 160 -16.36 7.77 7.46
C SER A 160 -16.27 6.25 7.72
N VAL A 161 -16.12 5.44 6.67
CA VAL A 161 -15.93 3.99 6.82
C VAL A 161 -14.66 3.67 7.63
N ALA A 162 -13.54 4.30 7.28
CA ALA A 162 -12.27 4.06 7.94
C ALA A 162 -12.27 4.53 9.40
N ALA A 163 -12.91 5.67 9.69
CA ALA A 163 -13.19 6.18 11.03
C ALA A 163 -13.99 5.16 11.87
N TYR A 164 -15.12 4.69 11.34
CA TYR A 164 -15.98 3.73 12.03
C TYR A 164 -15.28 2.39 12.28
N MET A 165 -14.61 1.85 11.26
CA MET A 165 -13.85 0.60 11.37
C MET A 165 -12.68 0.74 12.35
N ALA A 166 -11.92 1.84 12.28
CA ALA A 166 -10.87 2.11 13.25
C ALA A 166 -11.44 2.12 14.68
N GLY A 167 -12.60 2.76 14.91
CA GLY A 167 -13.27 2.77 16.22
C GLY A 167 -13.60 1.37 16.75
N LEU A 168 -14.07 0.46 15.88
CA LEU A 168 -14.47 -0.90 16.25
C LEU A 168 -13.29 -1.87 16.41
N VAL A 169 -12.38 -1.92 15.43
CA VAL A 169 -11.33 -2.96 15.34
C VAL A 169 -9.93 -2.45 15.62
N GLY A 170 -9.77 -1.13 15.85
CA GLY A 170 -8.50 -0.45 16.02
C GLY A 170 -7.86 -0.03 14.68
N SER A 171 -6.94 0.95 14.71
CA SER A 171 -6.28 1.46 13.51
C SER A 171 -5.46 0.39 12.78
N SER A 172 -4.81 -0.53 13.51
CA SER A 172 -4.00 -1.61 12.91
C SER A 172 -4.81 -2.65 12.12
N SER A 173 -6.11 -2.79 12.44
CA SER A 173 -7.02 -3.72 11.76
C SER A 173 -7.98 -3.00 10.81
N ASN A 174 -7.87 -1.67 10.70
CA ASN A 174 -8.70 -0.85 9.83
C ASN A 174 -8.44 -1.24 8.35
N PRO A 175 -9.47 -1.54 7.54
CA PRO A 175 -9.32 -1.96 6.15
C PRO A 175 -8.91 -0.83 5.19
N VAL A 176 -7.98 0.05 5.57
CA VAL A 176 -7.51 1.20 4.77
C VAL A 176 -7.05 0.74 3.38
N SER A 177 -6.22 -0.30 3.31
CA SER A 177 -5.74 -0.81 2.01
C SER A 177 -6.87 -1.30 1.11
N GLY A 178 -7.91 -1.92 1.68
CA GLY A 178 -9.09 -2.34 0.92
C GLY A 178 -9.88 -1.13 0.39
N VAL A 179 -10.09 -0.14 1.24
CA VAL A 179 -10.73 1.14 0.91
C VAL A 179 -9.99 1.87 -0.21
N THR A 180 -8.66 1.90 -0.17
CA THR A 180 -7.81 2.49 -1.22
C THR A 180 -7.98 1.76 -2.54
N ILE A 181 -7.94 0.42 -2.54
CA ILE A 181 -8.13 -0.39 -3.75
C ILE A 181 -9.52 -0.15 -4.34
N ALA A 182 -10.56 -0.13 -3.51
CA ALA A 182 -11.91 0.15 -3.95
C ALA A 182 -12.05 1.55 -4.55
N THR A 183 -11.45 2.56 -3.92
CA THR A 183 -11.47 3.92 -4.46
C THR A 183 -10.81 3.96 -5.83
N ILE A 184 -9.62 3.39 -5.95
CA ILE A 184 -8.87 3.37 -7.21
C ILE A 184 -9.65 2.63 -8.29
N MET A 185 -10.29 1.50 -7.95
CA MET A 185 -11.12 0.75 -8.89
C MET A 185 -12.37 1.51 -9.31
N LEU A 186 -13.10 2.09 -8.36
CA LEU A 186 -14.27 2.91 -8.64
C LEU A 186 -13.89 4.12 -9.51
N ALA A 187 -12.85 4.86 -9.13
CA ALA A 187 -12.35 5.99 -9.88
C ALA A 187 -11.89 5.59 -11.28
N SER A 188 -11.18 4.47 -11.43
CA SER A 188 -10.75 3.98 -12.74
C SER A 188 -11.94 3.61 -13.63
N LEU A 189 -12.93 2.89 -13.09
CA LEU A 189 -14.13 2.49 -13.84
C LEU A 189 -14.93 3.71 -14.27
N LEU A 190 -15.14 4.68 -13.38
CA LEU A 190 -15.82 5.93 -13.71
C LEU A 190 -15.05 6.72 -14.76
N LEU A 191 -13.75 6.94 -14.55
CA LEU A 191 -12.95 7.75 -15.47
C LEU A 191 -12.81 7.10 -16.85
N VAL A 192 -12.79 5.77 -16.98
CA VAL A 192 -12.86 5.11 -18.30
C VAL A 192 -14.14 5.48 -19.05
N LEU A 193 -15.28 5.63 -18.36
CA LEU A 193 -16.54 6.04 -19.00
C LEU A 193 -16.50 7.47 -19.56
N PHE A 194 -15.75 8.37 -18.91
CA PHE A 194 -15.68 9.78 -19.31
C PHE A 194 -14.48 10.14 -20.19
N MET A 195 -13.36 9.44 -20.01
CA MET A 195 -12.09 9.69 -20.73
C MET A 195 -11.88 8.74 -21.91
N GLY A 196 -12.64 7.64 -21.95
CA GLY A 196 -12.45 6.54 -22.89
C GLY A 196 -11.40 5.53 -22.43
N ALA A 197 -11.56 4.29 -22.90
CA ALA A 197 -10.52 3.28 -22.79
C ALA A 197 -9.27 3.74 -23.57
N GLY A 198 -8.09 3.41 -23.06
CA GLY A 198 -6.83 3.76 -23.70
C GLY A 198 -6.28 5.16 -23.38
N HIS A 199 -7.01 6.02 -22.66
CA HIS A 199 -6.56 7.38 -22.39
C HIS A 199 -5.24 7.38 -21.58
N PRO A 200 -4.16 8.02 -22.06
CA PRO A 200 -2.82 7.89 -21.47
C PRO A 200 -2.75 8.45 -20.04
N ALA A 201 -3.47 9.53 -19.76
CA ALA A 201 -3.55 10.12 -18.41
C ALA A 201 -4.49 9.35 -17.46
N GLY A 202 -5.30 8.40 -17.95
CA GLY A 202 -6.36 7.74 -17.18
C GLY A 202 -5.86 6.98 -15.94
N PRO A 203 -4.86 6.08 -16.08
CA PRO A 203 -4.32 5.36 -14.95
C PRO A 203 -3.72 6.28 -13.87
N ALA A 204 -3.03 7.35 -14.28
CA ALA A 204 -2.47 8.33 -13.36
C ALA A 204 -3.59 9.12 -12.65
N ALA A 205 -4.60 9.58 -13.40
CA ALA A 205 -5.75 10.30 -12.85
C ALA A 205 -6.47 9.51 -11.74
N ALA A 206 -6.73 8.22 -11.96
CA ALA A 206 -7.33 7.36 -10.94
C ALA A 206 -6.43 7.17 -9.70
N LEU A 207 -5.11 7.09 -9.89
CA LEU A 207 -4.15 6.99 -8.78
C LEU A 207 -4.11 8.25 -7.92
N VAL A 208 -4.16 9.45 -8.52
CA VAL A 208 -4.13 10.70 -7.72
C VAL A 208 -5.43 10.85 -6.90
N ILE A 209 -6.59 10.49 -7.46
CA ILE A 209 -7.85 10.40 -6.68
C ILE A 209 -7.68 9.42 -5.52
N GLY A 210 -7.20 8.21 -5.82
CA GLY A 210 -6.96 7.18 -4.83
C GLY A 210 -6.01 7.61 -3.72
N ALA A 211 -4.97 8.39 -4.04
CA ALA A 211 -4.00 8.89 -3.08
C ALA A 211 -4.65 9.84 -2.07
N VAL A 212 -5.44 10.81 -2.53
CA VAL A 212 -6.13 11.76 -1.64
C VAL A 212 -7.14 11.06 -0.74
N VAL A 213 -7.95 10.16 -1.30
CA VAL A 213 -8.95 9.40 -0.55
C VAL A 213 -8.29 8.43 0.45
N CYS A 214 -7.17 7.79 0.08
CA CYS A 214 -6.38 6.95 0.97
C CYS A 214 -5.88 7.76 2.17
N CYS A 215 -5.33 8.95 1.95
CA CYS A 215 -4.93 9.86 3.02
C CYS A 215 -6.13 10.27 3.88
N ALA A 216 -7.26 10.65 3.28
CA ALA A 216 -8.47 11.01 4.03
C ALA A 216 -9.00 9.85 4.88
N ALA A 217 -9.00 8.62 4.35
CA ALA A 217 -9.39 7.41 5.05
C ALA A 217 -8.48 7.09 6.24
N ALA A 218 -7.16 7.10 6.01
CA ALA A 218 -6.18 6.88 7.08
C ALA A 218 -6.31 7.93 8.19
N MET A 219 -6.36 9.22 7.82
CA MET A 219 -6.45 10.32 8.78
C MET A 219 -7.77 10.34 9.54
N GLY A 220 -8.88 9.96 8.89
CA GLY A 220 -10.18 9.78 9.56
C GLY A 220 -10.14 8.68 10.61
N GLY A 221 -9.50 7.55 10.29
CA GLY A 221 -9.28 6.44 11.24
C GLY A 221 -8.40 6.83 12.43
N ASP A 222 -7.28 7.50 12.16
CA ASP A 222 -6.33 7.93 13.19
C ASP A 222 -6.91 9.04 14.07
N ASN A 223 -7.60 10.03 13.49
CA ASN A 223 -8.29 11.08 14.26
C ASN A 223 -9.26 10.46 15.28
N LEU A 224 -10.01 9.42 14.89
CA LEU A 224 -10.98 8.79 15.81
C LEU A 224 -10.29 8.06 16.98
N GLN A 225 -9.11 7.47 16.73
CA GLN A 225 -8.29 6.86 17.78
C GLN A 225 -7.61 7.90 18.68
N ASP A 226 -7.17 9.02 18.10
CA ASP A 226 -6.59 10.15 18.82
C ASP A 226 -7.64 10.81 19.71
N LEU A 227 -8.87 11.01 19.23
CA LEU A 227 -9.99 11.54 20.01
C LEU A 227 -10.35 10.59 21.15
N LYS A 228 -10.38 9.26 20.92
CA LYS A 228 -10.59 8.27 21.97
C LYS A 228 -9.50 8.35 23.05
N THR A 229 -8.24 8.36 22.64
CA THR A 229 -7.10 8.45 23.57
C THR A 229 -7.13 9.78 24.33
N GLY A 230 -7.42 10.87 23.62
CA GLY A 230 -7.59 12.20 24.17
C GLY A 230 -8.68 12.27 25.22
N HIS A 231 -9.84 11.70 24.95
CA HIS A 231 -10.94 11.61 25.90
C HIS A 231 -10.53 10.86 27.18
N LEU A 232 -9.81 9.74 27.04
CA LEU A 232 -9.31 8.95 28.18
C LEU A 232 -8.33 9.73 29.07
N VAL A 233 -7.52 10.62 28.51
CA VAL A 233 -6.56 11.47 29.26
C VAL A 233 -7.11 12.86 29.60
N GLY A 234 -8.38 13.14 29.28
CA GLY A 234 -9.03 14.42 29.57
C GLY A 234 -8.60 15.59 28.68
N ALA A 235 -8.18 15.30 27.45
CA ALA A 235 -7.86 16.31 26.43
C ALA A 235 -9.12 17.00 25.88
N THR A 236 -8.92 18.13 25.19
CA THR A 236 -10.00 18.86 24.51
C THR A 236 -9.98 18.57 23.01
N PRO A 237 -11.05 18.01 22.42
CA PRO A 237 -11.08 17.54 21.02
C PRO A 237 -10.59 18.55 19.98
N TRP A 238 -11.08 19.79 20.00
CA TRP A 238 -10.70 20.79 18.98
C TRP A 238 -9.19 21.08 18.96
N LYS A 239 -8.50 21.00 20.12
CA LYS A 239 -7.05 21.20 20.21
C LYS A 239 -6.30 20.04 19.57
N GLN A 240 -6.82 18.82 19.69
CA GLN A 240 -6.22 17.64 19.06
C GLN A 240 -6.34 17.74 17.54
N GLN A 241 -7.52 18.11 17.03
CA GLN A 241 -7.74 18.31 15.59
C GLN A 241 -6.81 19.39 15.02
N LEU A 242 -6.62 20.50 15.73
CA LEU A 242 -5.65 21.54 15.34
C LEU A 242 -4.22 20.98 15.25
N MET A 243 -3.77 20.25 16.27
CA MET A 243 -2.44 19.63 16.26
C MET A 243 -2.29 18.58 15.17
N GLN A 244 -3.36 17.85 14.85
CA GLN A 244 -3.36 16.90 13.75
C GLN A 244 -3.17 17.61 12.41
N VAL A 245 -3.87 18.74 12.18
CA VAL A 245 -3.70 19.58 10.98
C VAL A 245 -2.26 20.08 10.86
N VAL A 246 -1.67 20.56 11.95
CA VAL A 246 -0.24 20.95 11.98
C VAL A 246 0.64 19.78 11.58
N GLY A 247 0.42 18.59 12.16
CA GLY A 247 1.15 17.37 11.81
C GLY A 247 1.03 16.98 10.34
N VAL A 248 -0.18 17.07 9.75
CA VAL A 248 -0.42 16.79 8.32
C VAL A 248 0.39 17.75 7.46
N VAL A 249 0.30 19.05 7.76
CA VAL A 249 0.98 20.09 6.97
C VAL A 249 2.49 19.92 7.04
N THR A 250 3.04 19.68 8.24
CA THR A 250 4.47 19.40 8.41
C THR A 250 4.90 18.17 7.62
N GLY A 251 4.13 17.07 7.71
CA GLY A 251 4.41 15.84 6.96
C GLY A 251 4.35 16.03 5.45
N ALA A 252 3.34 16.77 4.95
CA ALA A 252 3.16 17.05 3.53
C ALA A 252 4.33 17.85 2.94
N VAL A 253 4.83 18.85 3.67
CA VAL A 253 5.99 19.67 3.26
C VAL A 253 7.26 18.84 3.16
N ILE A 254 7.46 17.86 4.05
CA ILE A 254 8.64 16.98 4.04
C ILE A 254 8.54 15.89 2.97
N LEU A 255 7.33 15.40 2.68
CA LEU A 255 7.13 14.25 1.80
C LEU A 255 7.62 14.51 0.37
N ALA A 256 7.28 15.65 -0.23
CA ALA A 256 7.65 15.99 -1.60
C ALA A 256 9.17 16.01 -1.85
N PRO A 257 10.00 16.76 -1.08
CA PRO A 257 11.44 16.77 -1.29
C PRO A 257 12.09 15.42 -1.01
N VAL A 258 11.63 14.69 0.01
CA VAL A 258 12.15 13.35 0.33
C VAL A 258 11.88 12.37 -0.80
N LEU A 259 10.65 12.31 -1.32
CA LEU A 259 10.34 11.43 -2.44
C LEU A 259 11.09 11.82 -3.71
N SER A 260 11.25 13.13 -3.96
CA SER A 260 12.02 13.63 -5.11
C SER A 260 13.49 13.21 -5.02
N LEU A 261 14.08 13.30 -3.83
CA LEU A 261 15.45 12.88 -3.57
C LEU A 261 15.64 11.37 -3.76
N LEU A 262 14.74 10.56 -3.20
CA LEU A 262 14.80 9.10 -3.34
C LEU A 262 14.59 8.65 -4.79
N GLN A 263 13.66 9.29 -5.50
CA GLN A 263 13.42 9.04 -6.92
C GLN A 263 14.65 9.41 -7.76
N ALA A 264 15.31 10.54 -7.46
CA ALA A 264 16.50 10.97 -8.19
C ALA A 264 17.72 10.07 -7.94
N LYS A 265 17.92 9.58 -6.71
CA LYS A 265 19.04 8.68 -6.41
C LYS A 265 18.79 7.25 -6.89
N TYR A 266 17.73 6.64 -6.36
CA TYR A 266 17.53 5.21 -6.49
C TYR A 266 16.57 4.88 -7.63
N GLY A 267 15.63 5.77 -7.96
CA GLY A 267 14.44 5.40 -8.70
C GLY A 267 13.50 4.49 -7.88
N ILE A 268 12.25 4.39 -8.31
CA ILE A 268 11.22 3.60 -7.64
C ILE A 268 10.58 2.63 -8.63
N GLY A 269 10.51 1.35 -8.26
CA GLY A 269 9.84 0.31 -9.04
C GLY A 269 10.80 -0.56 -9.86
N GLU A 270 10.69 -0.48 -11.19
CA GLU A 270 11.41 -1.37 -12.10
C GLU A 270 12.84 -0.88 -12.40
N PRO A 271 13.83 -1.78 -12.49
CA PRO A 271 15.18 -1.41 -12.88
C PRO A 271 15.22 -0.77 -14.27
N THR A 272 15.91 0.37 -14.37
CA THR A 272 16.20 1.05 -15.64
C THR A 272 17.70 1.13 -15.86
N THR A 273 18.13 1.58 -17.04
CA THR A 273 19.55 1.85 -17.31
C THR A 273 20.11 2.94 -16.40
N VAL A 274 19.28 3.94 -16.06
CA VAL A 274 19.64 5.03 -15.13
C VAL A 274 19.62 4.56 -13.67
N HIS A 275 18.71 3.65 -13.33
CA HIS A 275 18.51 3.14 -11.99
C HIS A 275 18.52 1.61 -11.96
N PRO A 276 19.70 0.95 -11.95
CA PRO A 276 19.79 -0.50 -11.99
C PRO A 276 19.33 -1.18 -10.69
N HIS A 277 19.28 -0.43 -9.58
CA HIS A 277 18.94 -0.93 -8.24
C HIS A 277 17.89 -0.04 -7.54
N PRO A 278 16.65 0.03 -8.06
CA PRO A 278 15.64 0.93 -7.53
C PRO A 278 15.02 0.44 -6.23
N LEU A 279 14.40 1.37 -5.51
CA LEU A 279 13.58 1.05 -4.35
C LEU A 279 12.39 0.20 -4.80
N ASN A 280 12.17 -0.91 -4.12
CA ASN A 280 11.08 -1.81 -4.43
C ASN A 280 9.78 -1.21 -3.89
N ALA A 281 8.78 -1.06 -4.76
CA ALA A 281 7.46 -0.55 -4.36
C ALA A 281 6.32 -1.52 -4.76
N PRO A 282 6.26 -2.75 -4.20
CA PRO A 282 5.23 -3.73 -4.55
C PRO A 282 3.80 -3.21 -4.45
N GLN A 283 3.50 -2.38 -3.44
CA GLN A 283 2.19 -1.77 -3.28
C GLN A 283 1.89 -0.76 -4.40
N ALA A 284 2.82 0.14 -4.73
CA ALA A 284 2.64 1.09 -5.83
C ALA A 284 2.47 0.35 -7.18
N THR A 285 3.23 -0.71 -7.37
CA THR A 285 3.14 -1.60 -8.52
C THR A 285 1.76 -2.27 -8.64
N LEU A 286 1.20 -2.77 -7.53
CA LEU A 286 -0.16 -3.30 -7.49
C LEU A 286 -1.18 -2.23 -7.90
N MET A 287 -1.09 -1.04 -7.31
CA MET A 287 -2.02 0.06 -7.62
C MET A 287 -1.93 0.50 -9.08
N ALA A 288 -0.72 0.63 -9.63
CA ALA A 288 -0.52 0.97 -11.04
C ALA A 288 -0.99 -0.15 -11.99
N GLY A 289 -0.76 -1.42 -11.63
CA GLY A 289 -1.27 -2.56 -12.39
C GLY A 289 -2.79 -2.55 -12.46
N LEU A 290 -3.46 -2.34 -11.32
CA LEU A 290 -4.90 -2.22 -11.21
C LEU A 290 -5.47 -1.12 -12.12
N THR A 291 -4.95 0.11 -12.05
CA THR A 291 -5.47 1.21 -12.88
C THR A 291 -5.21 0.99 -14.37
N ARG A 292 -4.02 0.53 -14.75
CA ARG A 292 -3.71 0.19 -16.15
C ARG A 292 -4.62 -0.92 -16.69
N SER A 293 -4.98 -1.90 -15.86
CA SER A 293 -5.90 -2.99 -16.22
C SER A 293 -7.24 -2.45 -16.71
N VAL A 294 -7.80 -1.49 -15.97
CA VAL A 294 -9.14 -0.96 -16.23
C VAL A 294 -9.16 -0.09 -17.49
N PHE A 295 -8.11 0.71 -17.71
CA PHE A 295 -8.01 1.54 -18.92
C PHE A 295 -7.60 0.77 -20.17
N GLY A 296 -6.99 -0.42 -20.05
CA GLY A 296 -6.86 -1.39 -21.15
C GLY A 296 -5.89 -1.01 -22.28
N ALA A 297 -5.16 0.10 -22.20
CA ALA A 297 -4.28 0.58 -23.26
C ALA A 297 -3.14 -0.44 -23.52
N GLY A 298 -3.16 -1.11 -24.68
CA GLY A 298 -2.07 -1.99 -25.12
C GLY A 298 -1.92 -3.29 -24.32
N LEU A 299 -2.96 -3.75 -23.63
CA LEU A 299 -2.89 -5.01 -22.87
C LEU A 299 -3.13 -6.23 -23.76
N PRO A 300 -2.34 -7.32 -23.62
CA PRO A 300 -2.62 -8.59 -24.27
C PRO A 300 -3.81 -9.27 -23.58
N TRP A 301 -5.03 -8.96 -24.04
CA TRP A 301 -6.29 -9.45 -23.48
C TRP A 301 -6.38 -10.96 -23.26
N PRO A 302 -5.78 -11.84 -24.10
CA PRO A 302 -5.76 -13.27 -23.80
C PRO A 302 -5.04 -13.61 -22.49
N LEU A 303 -3.91 -12.96 -22.21
CA LEU A 303 -3.15 -13.16 -20.96
C LEU A 303 -3.87 -12.53 -19.76
N VAL A 304 -4.48 -11.36 -19.96
CA VAL A 304 -5.33 -10.73 -18.94
C VAL A 304 -6.53 -11.62 -18.62
N GLY A 305 -7.18 -12.20 -19.64
CA GLY A 305 -8.29 -13.14 -19.51
C GLY A 305 -7.90 -14.42 -18.77
N LEU A 306 -6.73 -14.98 -19.06
CA LEU A 306 -6.15 -16.10 -18.30
C LEU A 306 -5.96 -15.71 -16.83
N GLY A 307 -5.41 -14.51 -16.58
CA GLY A 307 -5.25 -13.95 -15.25
C GLY A 307 -6.58 -13.81 -14.51
N ALA A 308 -7.60 -13.31 -15.20
CA ALA A 308 -8.94 -13.18 -14.66
C ALA A 308 -9.55 -14.53 -14.30
N ALA A 309 -9.39 -15.55 -15.16
CA ALA A 309 -9.83 -16.91 -14.87
C ALA A 309 -9.14 -17.50 -13.64
N ILE A 310 -7.81 -17.31 -13.52
CA ILE A 310 -7.04 -17.70 -12.32
C ILE A 310 -7.56 -16.95 -11.09
N GLY A 311 -7.80 -15.65 -11.20
CA GLY A 311 -8.35 -14.82 -10.11
C GLY A 311 -9.71 -15.32 -9.63
N VAL A 312 -10.63 -15.64 -10.55
CA VAL A 312 -11.94 -16.22 -10.23
C VAL A 312 -11.77 -17.58 -9.55
N ALA A 313 -10.90 -18.45 -10.07
CA ALA A 313 -10.63 -19.76 -9.46
C ALA A 313 -10.12 -19.61 -8.02
N ILE A 314 -9.18 -18.68 -7.77
CA ILE A 314 -8.66 -18.39 -6.43
C ILE A 314 -9.78 -17.90 -5.49
N ILE A 315 -10.65 -17.00 -5.95
CA ILE A 315 -11.79 -16.52 -5.15
C ILE A 315 -12.73 -17.67 -4.78
N LEU A 316 -13.02 -18.56 -5.73
CA LEU A 316 -13.88 -19.73 -5.48
C LEU A 316 -13.23 -20.69 -4.48
N ILE A 317 -11.92 -20.90 -4.56
CA ILE A 317 -11.18 -21.71 -3.59
C ILE A 317 -11.17 -21.03 -2.21
N ASP A 318 -10.91 -19.72 -2.12
CA ASP A 318 -10.95 -18.95 -0.86
C ASP A 318 -12.33 -19.04 -0.20
N ARG A 319 -13.41 -18.88 -0.97
CA ARG A 319 -14.79 -19.03 -0.50
C ARG A 319 -15.08 -20.46 -0.01
N ARG A 320 -14.58 -21.48 -0.69
CA ARG A 320 -14.74 -22.88 -0.25
C ARG A 320 -13.99 -23.16 1.05
N LEU A 321 -12.78 -22.61 1.20
CA LEU A 321 -12.00 -22.71 2.43
C LEU A 321 -12.68 -21.99 3.59
N GLU A 322 -13.23 -20.80 3.34
CA GLU A 322 -14.04 -20.03 4.30
C GLU A 322 -15.24 -20.82 4.81
N LEU A 323 -16.02 -21.40 3.90
CA LEU A 323 -17.21 -22.18 4.24
C LEU A 323 -16.89 -23.47 5.01
N ARG A 324 -15.68 -24.01 4.84
CA ARG A 324 -15.19 -25.19 5.56
C ARG A 324 -14.60 -24.85 6.93
N GLY A 325 -14.62 -23.58 7.34
CA GLY A 325 -14.05 -23.13 8.62
C GLY A 325 -12.52 -23.18 8.66
N GLY A 326 -11.84 -23.22 7.51
CA GLY A 326 -10.39 -23.25 7.46
C GLY A 326 -9.78 -21.92 7.91
N GLU A 327 -8.77 -21.96 8.78
CA GLU A 327 -8.00 -20.76 9.18
C GLU A 327 -7.15 -20.19 8.04
N PHE A 328 -6.86 -21.00 7.02
CA PHE A 328 -6.04 -20.61 5.88
C PHE A 328 -6.89 -19.93 4.80
N ARG A 329 -6.60 -18.66 4.56
CA ARG A 329 -7.26 -17.82 3.55
C ARG A 329 -6.35 -17.58 2.35
N LEU A 330 -6.95 -17.40 1.18
CA LEU A 330 -6.27 -17.10 -0.08
C LEU A 330 -6.71 -15.73 -0.60
N PRO A 331 -6.21 -14.61 -0.05
CA PRO A 331 -6.50 -13.30 -0.61
C PRO A 331 -6.05 -13.22 -2.07
N VAL A 332 -7.00 -13.09 -2.99
CA VAL A 332 -6.75 -13.08 -4.44
C VAL A 332 -5.73 -12.02 -4.86
N LEU A 333 -5.76 -10.83 -4.23
CA LEU A 333 -4.80 -9.76 -4.50
C LEU A 333 -3.37 -10.12 -4.05
N ALA A 334 -3.21 -10.91 -2.99
CA ALA A 334 -1.90 -11.38 -2.54
C ALA A 334 -1.33 -12.41 -3.52
N VAL A 335 -2.15 -13.34 -4.02
CA VAL A 335 -1.73 -14.28 -5.07
C VAL A 335 -1.37 -13.53 -6.35
N ALA A 336 -2.22 -12.60 -6.78
CA ALA A 336 -2.02 -11.82 -7.99
C ALA A 336 -0.75 -10.96 -7.91
N LEU A 337 -0.49 -10.34 -6.75
CA LEU A 337 0.77 -9.67 -6.45
C LEU A 337 1.95 -10.63 -6.55
N GLY A 338 1.82 -11.83 -5.99
CA GLY A 338 2.82 -12.89 -6.12
C GLY A 338 3.18 -13.19 -7.58
N ILE A 339 2.18 -13.43 -8.43
CA ILE A 339 2.37 -13.70 -9.88
C ILE A 339 3.08 -12.52 -10.56
N TYR A 340 2.73 -11.30 -10.17
CA TYR A 340 3.26 -10.09 -10.76
C TYR A 340 4.70 -9.80 -10.34
N LEU A 341 5.10 -10.09 -9.09
CA LEU A 341 6.41 -9.71 -8.57
C LEU A 341 7.54 -10.66 -9.00
N PRO A 342 8.81 -10.19 -9.01
CA PRO A 342 9.96 -11.08 -9.11
C PRO A 342 9.96 -12.07 -7.94
N LEU A 343 10.25 -13.35 -8.23
CA LEU A 343 10.29 -14.42 -7.22
C LEU A 343 11.19 -14.08 -6.02
N LYS A 344 12.29 -13.36 -6.25
CA LYS A 344 13.21 -12.89 -5.21
C LYS A 344 12.54 -11.99 -4.15
N LEU A 345 11.54 -11.19 -4.53
CA LEU A 345 10.81 -10.32 -3.59
C LEU A 345 9.82 -11.14 -2.76
N SER A 346 9.05 -11.99 -3.42
CA SER A 346 8.08 -12.87 -2.75
C SER A 346 8.77 -13.85 -1.79
N ALA A 347 9.98 -14.32 -2.11
CA ALA A 347 10.80 -15.15 -1.22
C ALA A 347 11.27 -14.39 0.03
N ALA A 348 11.70 -13.13 -0.11
CA ALA A 348 12.09 -12.30 1.04
C ALA A 348 10.91 -12.03 1.98
N ILE A 349 9.73 -11.75 1.42
CA ILE A 349 8.47 -11.60 2.18
C ILE A 349 8.11 -12.92 2.89
N CYS A 350 8.21 -14.06 2.20
CA CYS A 350 7.97 -15.39 2.77
C CYS A 350 8.87 -15.66 3.98
N MET A 351 10.16 -15.35 3.86
CA MET A 351 11.14 -15.54 4.93
C MET A 351 10.78 -14.74 6.20
N GLY A 352 10.31 -13.51 6.03
CA GLY A 352 9.76 -12.71 7.13
C GLY A 352 8.54 -13.36 7.80
N GLY A 353 7.63 -13.91 7.01
CA GLY A 353 6.46 -14.64 7.50
C GLY A 353 6.83 -15.91 8.26
N VAL A 354 7.85 -16.64 7.81
CA VAL A 354 8.41 -17.81 8.52
C VAL A 354 8.96 -17.40 9.88
N ILE A 355 9.70 -16.29 9.96
CA ILE A 355 10.20 -15.77 11.25
C ILE A 355 9.04 -15.43 12.20
N ALA A 356 7.96 -14.83 11.69
CA ALA A 356 6.77 -14.55 12.48
C ALA A 356 6.10 -15.82 13.02
N ALA A 357 5.99 -16.87 12.22
CA ALA A 357 5.43 -18.16 12.67
C ALA A 357 6.33 -18.86 13.70
N LEU A 358 7.65 -18.88 13.47
CA LEU A 358 8.60 -19.45 14.43
C LEU A 358 8.54 -18.71 15.77
N ALA A 359 8.49 -17.37 15.73
CA ALA A 359 8.36 -16.56 16.94
C ALA A 359 7.04 -16.84 17.68
N LYS A 360 5.92 -16.94 16.93
CA LYS A 360 4.60 -17.29 17.49
C LYS A 360 4.61 -18.66 18.16
N ASN A 361 5.19 -19.68 17.52
CA ASN A 361 5.28 -21.03 18.08
C ASN A 361 6.14 -21.08 19.35
N THR A 362 7.16 -20.22 19.45
CA THR A 362 8.08 -20.19 20.59
C THR A 362 7.47 -19.50 21.83
N VAL A 363 6.70 -18.42 21.63
CA VAL A 363 6.07 -17.65 22.73
C VAL A 363 4.74 -18.27 23.19
N GLY A 364 4.18 -19.22 22.43
CA GLY A 364 2.88 -19.83 22.68
C GLY A 364 1.70 -18.94 22.25
N GLN A 365 0.47 -19.47 22.30
CA GLN A 365 -0.77 -18.79 21.89
C GLN A 365 -1.22 -17.68 22.86
N THR A 366 -0.32 -16.79 23.28
CA THR A 366 -0.79 -15.55 23.91
C THR A 366 -1.48 -14.71 22.83
N PRO A 367 -2.72 -14.21 23.07
CA PRO A 367 -3.54 -13.57 22.04
C PRO A 367 -2.99 -12.23 21.52
N LYS A 368 -1.83 -11.79 22.02
CA LYS A 368 -1.11 -10.63 21.50
C LYS A 368 0.03 -11.14 20.64
N PRO A 369 0.01 -11.00 19.29
CA PRO A 369 1.24 -11.13 18.51
C PRO A 369 2.31 -10.31 19.22
N SER A 370 3.53 -10.84 19.34
CA SER A 370 4.61 -10.19 20.10
C SER A 370 4.73 -8.75 19.65
N ARG A 371 4.14 -7.82 20.42
CA ARG A 371 4.09 -6.38 20.08
C ARG A 371 5.50 -5.87 19.83
N ARG A 372 6.49 -6.49 20.48
CA ARG A 372 7.93 -6.25 20.29
C ARG A 372 8.41 -6.59 18.90
N GLY A 373 8.08 -7.78 18.40
CA GLY A 373 8.44 -8.15 17.02
C GLY A 373 7.78 -7.25 16.00
N LEU A 374 6.51 -6.87 16.22
CA LEU A 374 5.81 -5.91 15.36
C LEU A 374 6.47 -4.52 15.39
N LEU A 375 6.82 -4.01 16.58
CA LEU A 375 7.55 -2.75 16.75
C LEU A 375 8.96 -2.80 16.13
N PHE A 376 9.68 -3.91 16.27
CA PHE A 376 10.99 -4.10 15.67
C PHE A 376 10.90 -4.15 14.15
N ALA A 377 9.93 -4.88 13.59
CA ALA A 377 9.67 -4.93 12.16
C ALA A 377 9.29 -3.54 11.61
N ALA A 378 8.43 -2.79 12.29
CA ALA A 378 8.13 -1.40 11.93
C ALA A 378 9.41 -0.53 11.95
N GLY A 379 10.24 -0.69 12.99
CA GLY A 379 11.54 -0.02 13.09
C GLY A 379 12.52 -0.40 11.98
N LEU A 380 12.51 -1.64 11.47
CA LEU A 380 13.30 -2.05 10.31
C LEU A 380 12.85 -1.36 9.02
N ILE A 381 11.53 -1.22 8.81
CA ILE A 381 10.97 -0.51 7.64
C ILE A 381 11.37 0.97 7.70
N THR A 382 11.15 1.62 8.83
CA THR A 382 11.52 3.03 9.02
C THR A 382 13.03 3.23 8.97
N GLY A 383 13.81 2.33 9.57
CA GLY A 383 15.27 2.40 9.62
C GLY A 383 15.90 2.24 8.24
N GLU A 384 15.41 1.29 7.41
CA GLU A 384 15.85 1.16 6.02
C GLU A 384 15.51 2.42 5.22
N ALA A 385 14.32 2.98 5.39
CA ALA A 385 13.92 4.22 4.71
C ALA A 385 14.78 5.42 5.14
N LEU A 386 15.00 5.61 6.44
CA LEU A 386 15.86 6.68 6.95
C LEU A 386 17.30 6.54 6.48
N MET A 387 17.86 5.32 6.51
CA MET A 387 19.19 5.07 5.97
C MET A 387 19.24 5.34 4.46
N GLY A 388 18.20 4.97 3.71
CA GLY A 388 18.06 5.31 2.30
C GLY A 388 18.11 6.83 2.05
N ILE A 389 17.44 7.63 2.88
CA ILE A 389 17.47 9.09 2.81
C ILE A 389 18.88 9.62 3.13
N LEU A 390 19.51 9.14 4.20
CA LEU A 390 20.87 9.54 4.57
C LEU A 390 21.88 9.24 3.45
N LEU A 391 21.79 8.04 2.87
CA LEU A 391 22.62 7.66 1.74
C LEU A 391 22.31 8.51 0.51
N ALA A 392 21.07 9.01 0.35
CA ALA A 392 20.70 9.88 -0.77
C ALA A 392 21.18 11.33 -0.65
N LEU A 393 21.48 11.78 0.57
CA LEU A 393 21.88 13.16 0.83
C LEU A 393 23.10 13.63 0.02
N PRO A 394 24.20 12.86 -0.17
CA PRO A 394 25.33 13.30 -0.98
C PRO A 394 24.96 13.58 -2.43
N ILE A 395 24.02 12.83 -3.02
CA ILE A 395 23.55 13.11 -4.39
C ILE A 395 22.83 14.46 -4.44
N ALA A 396 22.02 14.76 -3.41
CA ALA A 396 21.40 16.08 -3.26
C ALA A 396 22.47 17.19 -3.14
N LEU A 397 23.52 16.94 -2.36
CA LEU A 397 24.61 17.89 -2.13
C LEU A 397 25.48 18.09 -3.36
N VAL A 398 25.71 17.06 -4.18
CA VAL A 398 26.41 17.16 -5.47
C VAL A 398 25.61 18.02 -6.45
N ALA A 399 24.28 17.86 -6.49
CA ALA A 399 23.41 18.70 -7.31
C ALA A 399 23.45 20.18 -6.91
N LEU A 400 23.67 20.47 -5.63
CA LEU A 400 23.80 21.83 -5.10
C LEU A 400 25.24 22.37 -5.16
N TRP A 401 26.23 21.49 -5.13
CA TRP A 401 27.64 21.84 -5.03
C TRP A 401 28.50 20.83 -5.83
N PRO A 402 28.75 21.10 -7.13
CA PRO A 402 29.40 20.15 -8.05
C PRO A 402 30.83 19.74 -7.68
N ALA A 403 31.43 20.34 -6.65
CA ALA A 403 32.76 20.00 -6.16
C ALA A 403 32.80 18.71 -5.30
N PHE A 404 31.64 18.15 -4.91
CA PHE A 404 31.59 16.87 -4.20
C PHE A 404 31.59 15.66 -5.16
N SER A 405 32.17 14.55 -4.72
CA SER A 405 32.12 13.27 -5.45
C SER A 405 30.69 12.74 -5.57
N ALA A 406 30.32 12.20 -6.74
CA ALA A 406 28.97 11.74 -7.06
C ALA A 406 28.41 10.64 -6.13
N ASP A 407 29.27 9.80 -5.54
CA ASP A 407 28.86 8.84 -4.50
C ASP A 407 30.01 8.54 -3.53
N PRO A 408 30.11 9.25 -2.39
CA PRO A 408 31.19 9.04 -1.42
C PRO A 408 31.13 7.68 -0.71
N PHE A 409 30.05 6.91 -0.91
CA PHE A 409 29.85 5.61 -0.28
C PHE A 409 30.20 4.43 -1.18
N THR A 410 30.64 4.68 -2.42
CA THR A 410 31.16 3.63 -3.31
C THR A 410 32.53 3.17 -2.83
N LEU A 411 32.56 2.01 -2.17
CA LEU A 411 33.82 1.39 -1.71
C LEU A 411 34.46 0.49 -2.78
N PHE A 412 33.63 -0.12 -3.64
CA PHE A 412 34.08 -1.06 -4.68
C PHE A 412 33.19 -0.95 -5.92
N ASP A 413 33.79 -0.90 -7.12
CA ASP A 413 33.05 -1.00 -8.38
C ASP A 413 32.43 -2.39 -8.60
N ARG A 414 33.13 -3.43 -8.12
CA ARG A 414 32.63 -4.81 -8.08
C ARG A 414 32.87 -5.38 -6.68
N PRO A 415 31.81 -5.77 -5.96
CA PRO A 415 31.96 -6.28 -4.60
C PRO A 415 32.74 -7.62 -4.62
N PRO A 416 33.89 -7.72 -3.94
CA PRO A 416 34.79 -8.88 -4.03
C PRO A 416 34.17 -10.17 -3.50
N LEU A 417 33.20 -10.05 -2.58
CA LEU A 417 32.47 -11.16 -1.98
C LEU A 417 31.03 -11.29 -2.53
N GLY A 418 30.70 -10.60 -3.61
CA GLY A 418 29.36 -10.59 -4.18
C GLY A 418 28.28 -10.21 -3.14
N GLY A 419 27.20 -10.99 -3.10
CA GLY A 419 26.07 -10.76 -2.18
C GLY A 419 26.20 -11.40 -0.80
N TRP A 420 27.29 -12.13 -0.51
CA TRP A 420 27.44 -12.88 0.73
C TRP A 420 27.41 -12.01 1.99
N PRO A 421 28.12 -10.86 2.06
CA PRO A 421 28.08 -10.00 3.25
C PRO A 421 26.68 -9.51 3.57
N GLY A 422 25.92 -9.09 2.54
CA GLY A 422 24.54 -8.66 2.73
C GLY A 422 23.62 -9.80 3.17
N LEU A 423 23.86 -11.04 2.69
CA LEU A 423 23.10 -12.21 3.14
C LEU A 423 23.36 -12.50 4.63
N VAL A 424 24.61 -12.41 5.08
CA VAL A 424 24.96 -12.55 6.50
C VAL A 424 24.24 -11.49 7.33
N ILE A 425 24.29 -10.22 6.92
CA ILE A 425 23.62 -9.12 7.62
C ILE A 425 22.11 -9.35 7.69
N VAL A 426 21.45 -9.68 6.58
CA VAL A 426 19.99 -9.94 6.57
C VAL A 426 19.63 -11.14 7.44
N THR A 427 20.46 -12.18 7.46
CA THR A 427 20.27 -13.34 8.33
C THR A 427 20.41 -12.95 9.80
N MET A 428 21.40 -12.12 10.13
CA MET A 428 21.56 -11.57 11.49
C MET A 428 20.37 -10.70 11.90
N VAL A 429 19.86 -9.87 10.99
CA VAL A 429 18.65 -9.06 11.23
C VAL A 429 17.42 -9.96 11.45
N GLY A 430 17.25 -11.01 10.65
CA GLY A 430 16.19 -12.00 10.86
C GLY A 430 16.30 -12.72 12.19
N ALA A 431 17.51 -13.11 12.59
CA ALA A 431 17.77 -13.70 13.90
C ALA A 431 17.51 -12.71 15.05
N ALA A 432 17.87 -11.44 14.88
CA ALA A 432 17.59 -10.38 15.84
C ALA A 432 16.08 -10.15 15.99
N LEU A 433 15.34 -10.10 14.89
CA LEU A 433 13.88 -9.99 14.89
C LEU A 433 13.24 -11.18 15.63
N TYR A 434 13.68 -12.41 15.35
CA TYR A 434 13.23 -13.60 16.08
C TYR A 434 13.52 -13.50 17.59
N ARG A 435 14.74 -13.11 17.97
CA ARG A 435 15.14 -12.95 19.39
C ARG A 435 14.32 -11.88 20.11
N VAL A 436 14.10 -10.73 19.47
CA VAL A 436 13.30 -9.64 20.04
C VAL A 436 11.84 -10.06 20.18
N ALA A 437 11.31 -10.81 19.22
CA ALA A 437 9.96 -11.32 19.26
C ALA A 437 9.75 -12.36 20.37
N THR A 438 10.77 -13.18 20.66
CA THR A 438 10.72 -14.29 21.64
C THR A 438 11.23 -13.93 23.04
N GLY A 439 11.94 -12.80 23.20
CA GLY A 439 12.50 -12.40 24.48
C GLY A 439 11.42 -12.05 25.53
N SER A 440 11.54 -12.61 26.73
CA SER A 440 10.69 -12.28 27.89
C SER A 440 10.84 -10.81 28.31
N PRO A 441 9.84 -10.20 28.97
CA PRO A 441 10.02 -8.90 29.61
C PRO A 441 11.18 -8.96 30.60
N ARG A 442 12.21 -8.14 30.36
CA ARG A 442 13.07 -7.71 31.46
C ARG A 442 12.15 -6.91 32.38
N ASN A 443 11.79 -7.48 33.53
CA ASN A 443 11.21 -6.73 34.63
C ASN A 443 12.14 -5.55 34.90
N ARG A 444 11.69 -4.35 34.57
CA ARG A 444 12.27 -3.09 34.99
C ARG A 444 11.21 -2.31 35.71
#